data_AF-Q6QHH3-F1
#
_entry.id   AF-Q6QHH3-F1
#
_cell.length_a   1.000
_cell.length_b   1.000
_cell.length_c   1.000
_cell.angle_alpha   90.00
_cell.angle_beta   90.00
_cell.angle_gamma   90.00
#
_symmetry.space_group_name_H-M   'P 1'
#
loop_
_entity.id
_entity.type
_entity.pdbx_description
1 polymer ?
#
loop_
_entity_poly.entity_id
_entity_poly.type
_entity_poly.pdbx_seq_one_letter_code
_entity_poly.pdbx_strand_id
1 'polypeptide(L)' 'LSKAGIETTVIADAAIFAVMSRVNKVIIGTQTVLANGGLRAVNGTHTLALAAKHHSTPLIVCAPMFKLSPQ' A
#
# COMPACT_ATOMS: atom_id res chain seq x y z
N LEU A 1 -8.87 11.97 6.98
CA LEU A 1 -7.50 12.54 7.01
C LEU A 1 -7.54 14.07 6.93
N SER A 2 -8.09 14.67 5.86
CA SER A 2 -8.28 16.14 5.80
C SER A 2 -9.06 16.72 7.00
N LYS A 3 -10.19 16.09 7.41
CA LYS A 3 -10.93 16.49 8.64
C LYS A 3 -10.11 16.41 9.93
N ALA A 4 -9.04 15.62 9.94
CA ALA A 4 -8.13 15.48 11.08
C ALA A 4 -6.90 16.41 10.96
N GLY A 5 -6.89 17.35 10.02
CA GLY A 5 -5.81 18.32 9.83
C GLY A 5 -4.59 17.78 9.06
N ILE A 6 -4.69 16.61 8.45
CA ILE A 6 -3.61 16.01 7.66
C ILE A 6 -3.72 16.48 6.22
N GLU A 7 -2.64 17.03 5.67
CA GLU A 7 -2.55 17.40 4.26
C GLU A 7 -2.72 16.14 3.39
N THR A 8 -3.68 16.17 2.47
CA THR A 8 -3.98 15.03 1.60
C THR A 8 -4.13 15.46 0.16
N THR A 9 -3.55 14.67 -0.74
CA THR A 9 -3.73 14.80 -2.18
C THR A 9 -4.45 13.55 -2.69
N VAL A 10 -5.55 13.75 -3.42
CA VAL A 10 -6.27 12.67 -4.09
C VAL A 10 -5.74 12.55 -5.51
N ILE A 11 -5.34 11.35 -5.91
CA ILE A 11 -4.80 11.05 -7.24
C ILE A 11 -5.56 9.87 -7.86
N ALA A 12 -5.55 9.77 -9.18
CA ALA A 12 -6.03 8.59 -9.89
C ALA A 12 -4.98 7.47 -9.86
N ASP A 13 -5.40 6.21 -9.91
CA ASP A 13 -4.51 5.04 -9.88
C ASP A 13 -3.48 5.04 -11.03
N ALA A 14 -3.85 5.60 -12.18
CA ALA A 14 -2.95 5.75 -13.33
C ALA A 14 -1.72 6.63 -13.03
N ALA A 15 -1.81 7.54 -12.05
CA ALA A 15 -0.73 8.46 -11.67
C ALA A 15 0.21 7.91 -10.58
N ILE A 16 -0.06 6.70 -10.05
CA ILE A 16 0.72 6.11 -8.95
C ILE A 16 2.22 6.10 -9.26
N PHE A 17 2.59 5.63 -10.46
CA PHE A 17 4.00 5.52 -10.86
C PHE A 17 4.66 6.89 -10.99
N ALA A 18 3.94 7.89 -11.53
CA ALA A 18 4.46 9.25 -11.70
C ALA A 18 4.76 9.92 -10.35
N VAL A 19 3.91 9.73 -9.35
CA VAL A 19 4.05 10.37 -8.02
C VAL A 19 5.05 9.62 -7.14
N MET A 20 5.30 8.33 -7.37
CA MET A 20 6.13 7.48 -6.51
C MET A 20 7.55 8.02 -6.26
N SER A 21 8.13 8.77 -7.20
CA SER A 21 9.43 9.44 -7.06
C SER A 21 9.52 10.42 -5.88
N ARG A 22 8.38 10.94 -5.41
CA ARG A 22 8.28 11.89 -4.29
C ARG A 22 7.75 11.24 -3.00
N VAL A 23 7.46 9.94 -3.02
CA VAL A 23 6.87 9.21 -1.89
C VAL A 23 7.98 8.63 -1.03
N ASN A 24 7.93 8.89 0.29
CA ASN A 24 8.93 8.36 1.21
C ASN A 24 8.59 6.95 1.74
N LYS A 25 7.29 6.65 1.88
CA LYS A 25 6.76 5.39 2.43
C LYS A 25 5.40 5.10 1.81
N VAL A 26 5.14 3.82 1.58
CA VAL A 26 3.83 3.34 1.14
C VAL A 26 3.17 2.63 2.32
N ILE A 27 2.01 3.12 2.76
CA ILE A 27 1.25 2.52 3.85
C ILE A 27 -0.06 1.99 3.29
N ILE A 28 -0.30 0.69 3.44
CA ILE A 28 -1.51 0.04 2.93
C ILE A 28 -2.17 -0.85 3.99
N GLY A 29 -3.48 -1.02 3.82
CA GLY A 29 -4.20 -2.11 4.47
C GLY A 29 -4.21 -3.37 3.60
N THR A 30 -4.69 -4.47 4.18
CA THR A 30 -4.89 -5.74 3.49
C THR A 30 -6.16 -6.43 3.99
N GLN A 31 -6.74 -7.33 3.18
CA GLN A 31 -7.84 -8.20 3.60
C GLN A 31 -7.30 -9.45 4.29
N THR A 32 -6.23 -10.05 3.76
CA THR A 32 -5.65 -11.28 4.29
C THR A 32 -4.14 -11.31 4.07
N VAL A 33 -3.39 -11.74 5.08
CA VAL A 33 -1.97 -12.04 4.99
C VAL A 33 -1.84 -13.56 4.91
N LEU A 34 -1.23 -14.07 3.85
CA LEU A 34 -1.02 -15.50 3.64
C LEU A 34 0.19 -15.99 4.46
N ALA A 35 0.26 -17.30 4.71
CA ALA A 35 1.36 -17.93 5.45
C ALA A 35 2.75 -17.67 4.86
N ASN A 36 2.85 -17.47 3.54
CA ASN A 36 4.09 -17.14 2.85
C ASN A 36 4.48 -15.65 2.93
N GLY A 37 3.72 -14.84 3.68
CA GLY A 37 3.88 -13.38 3.73
C GLY A 37 3.25 -12.64 2.54
N GLY A 38 2.61 -13.37 1.63
CA GLY A 38 1.81 -12.79 0.56
C GLY A 38 0.60 -12.03 1.11
N LEU A 39 0.07 -11.13 0.29
CA LEU A 39 -1.00 -10.23 0.71
C LEU A 39 -2.14 -10.29 -0.31
N ARG A 40 -3.36 -10.44 0.19
CA ARG A 40 -4.58 -10.20 -0.58
C ARG A 40 -5.13 -8.84 -0.19
N ALA A 41 -4.84 -7.84 -1.02
CA ALA A 41 -5.22 -6.44 -0.83
C ALA A 41 -6.29 -6.00 -1.85
N VAL A 42 -6.74 -4.73 -1.75
CA VAL A 42 -7.61 -4.12 -2.77
C VAL A 42 -6.96 -4.16 -4.16
N ASN A 43 -7.77 -4.15 -5.21
CA ASN A 43 -7.28 -4.08 -6.59
C ASN A 43 -6.36 -2.85 -6.79
N GLY A 44 -5.36 -2.97 -7.66
CA GLY A 44 -4.35 -1.92 -7.89
C GLY A 44 -3.19 -1.92 -6.89
N THR A 45 -3.33 -2.54 -5.71
CA THR A 45 -2.25 -2.60 -4.69
C THR A 45 -0.99 -3.29 -5.21
N HIS A 46 -1.12 -4.28 -6.09
CA HIS A 46 0.05 -4.95 -6.68
C HIS A 46 0.87 -3.99 -7.55
N THR A 47 0.21 -3.19 -8.40
CA THR A 47 0.87 -2.17 -9.23
C THR A 47 1.53 -1.10 -8.36
N LEU A 48 0.87 -0.68 -7.27
CA LEU A 48 1.44 0.22 -6.27
C LEU A 48 2.70 -0.38 -5.62
N ALA A 49 2.66 -1.65 -5.23
CA ALA A 49 3.81 -2.35 -4.63
C ALA A 49 4.97 -2.51 -5.63
N LEU A 50 4.66 -2.74 -6.91
CA LEU A 50 5.68 -2.83 -7.96
C LEU A 50 6.34 -1.48 -8.22
N ALA A 51 5.55 -0.39 -8.28
CA ALA A 51 6.08 0.97 -8.36
C ALA A 51 6.93 1.31 -7.13
N ALA A 52 6.48 0.94 -5.93
CA ALA A 52 7.21 1.15 -4.69
C ALA A 52 8.55 0.40 -4.69
N LYS A 53 8.56 -0.86 -5.16
CA LYS A 53 9.77 -1.67 -5.33
C LYS A 53 10.73 -1.03 -6.33
N HIS A 54 10.23 -0.55 -7.47
CA HIS A 54 11.04 0.13 -8.48
C HIS A 54 11.73 1.39 -7.94
N HIS A 55 11.04 2.17 -7.12
CA HIS A 55 11.58 3.38 -6.49
C HIS A 55 12.27 3.11 -5.13
N SER A 56 12.47 1.85 -4.75
CA SER A 56 13.07 1.44 -3.47
C SER A 56 12.40 2.09 -2.24
N THR A 57 11.11 2.38 -2.33
CA THR A 57 10.34 2.95 -1.22
C THR A 57 9.84 1.84 -0.31
N PRO A 58 10.03 1.93 1.01
CA PRO A 58 9.56 0.90 1.94
C PRO A 58 8.02 0.84 1.96
N LEU A 59 7.50 -0.39 1.89
CA LEU A 59 6.07 -0.68 1.96
C LEU A 59 5.73 -1.26 3.33
N ILE A 60 4.80 -0.61 4.02
CA ILE A 60 4.33 -0.93 5.37
C ILE A 60 2.88 -1.39 5.26
N VAL A 61 2.59 -2.56 5.82
CA VAL A 61 1.24 -3.14 5.83
C VAL A 61 0.69 -3.04 7.25
N CYS A 62 -0.37 -2.26 7.40
CA CYS A 62 -1.10 -2.16 8.67
C CYS A 62 -2.23 -3.19 8.68
N ALA A 63 -2.01 -4.33 9.33
CA ALA A 63 -2.97 -5.41 9.44
C ALA A 63 -3.09 -5.92 10.89
N PRO A 64 -4.30 -6.13 11.42
CA PRO A 64 -4.48 -6.83 12.69
C PRO A 64 -4.17 -8.33 12.55
N MET A 65 -3.75 -8.98 13.64
CA MET A 65 -3.30 -10.38 13.63
C MET A 65 -4.36 -11.39 13.15
N PHE A 66 -5.65 -11.11 13.34
CA PHE A 66 -6.72 -12.01 12.88
C PHE A 66 -6.85 -12.10 11.35
N LYS A 67 -6.20 -11.21 10.60
CA LYS A 67 -6.13 -11.28 9.12
C LYS A 67 -5.03 -12.21 8.62
N LEU A 68 -4.21 -12.77 9.52
CA LEU A 68 -3.23 -13.77 9.18
C LEU A 68 -3.93 -15.11 8.94
N SER A 69 -3.79 -15.65 7.73
CA SER A 69 -4.36 -16.91 7.30
C SER A 69 -3.25 -17.91 6.99
N PRO A 70 -3.39 -19.18 7.41
CA PRO A 70 -2.48 -20.25 7.01
C PRO A 70 -2.60 -20.59 5.52
N GLN A 71 -3.71 -20.19 4.88
CA GLN A 71 -4.03 -20.40 3.47
C GLN A 71 -4.02 -19.09 2.69
#